data_AF-A0A949XKT3-F1
#
_entry.id   AF-A0A949XKT3-F1
#
_cell.length_a   1.000
_cell.length_b   1.000
_cell.length_c   1.000
_cell.angle_alpha   90.00
_cell.angle_beta   90.00
_cell.angle_gamma   90.00
#
_symmetry.space_group_name_H-M   'P 1'
#
loop_
_entity.id
_entity.type
_entity.pdbx_description
1 polymer ?
#
loop_
_entity_poly.entity_id
_entity_poly.type
_entity_poly.pdbx_seq_one_letter_code
_entity_poly.pdbx_strand_id
1 'polypeptide(L)'
;MFMQVLEAGANKYLLLELDPEVVGSIAKQAGFDFKIDDRQRVMSVDLTAADRQAPLLLFDAADPGNLGWFSRCQFYVDGKSGTVLQTPLTLANQRDKSGRPLPHAVRLQIAKELPSGFRMPGRQPVTEQVIYAVTFNLLNALLNTGVGVCGGPTVRPLAGRTEAIGPRN
;
A
#
# COMPACT_ATOMS: atom_id res chain seq x y z
N MET A 1 -23.71 -9.90 5.74
CA MET A 1 -23.12 -8.62 6.19
C MET A 1 -23.71 -7.53 5.30
N PHE A 2 -24.38 -6.52 5.87
CA PHE A 2 -25.11 -5.50 5.12
C PHE A 2 -24.16 -4.34 4.78
N MET A 3 -23.92 -4.12 3.49
CA MET A 3 -23.13 -2.98 3.00
C MET A 3 -23.92 -1.69 3.26
N GLN A 4 -23.37 -0.78 4.08
CA GLN A 4 -24.02 0.48 4.41
C GLN A 4 -23.69 1.55 3.37
N VAL A 5 -24.71 2.24 2.88
CA VAL A 5 -24.56 3.38 1.96
C VAL A 5 -24.58 4.67 2.79
N LEU A 6 -23.53 5.48 2.66
CA LEU A 6 -23.49 6.83 3.23
C LEU A 6 -23.96 7.84 2.18
N GLU A 7 -24.95 8.65 2.53
CA GLU A 7 -25.39 9.78 1.72
C GLU A 7 -24.69 11.06 2.19
N ALA A 8 -23.86 11.65 1.32
CA ALA A 8 -23.19 12.92 1.57
C ALA A 8 -23.65 13.94 0.51
N GLY A 9 -24.78 14.60 0.77
CA GLY A 9 -25.43 15.47 -0.20
C GLY A 9 -25.94 14.69 -1.41
N ALA A 10 -25.54 15.08 -2.63
CA ALA A 10 -25.94 14.39 -3.86
C ALA A 10 -25.15 13.10 -4.14
N ASN A 11 -24.14 12.77 -3.33
CA ASN A 11 -23.22 11.66 -3.58
C ASN A 11 -23.49 10.47 -2.65
N LYS A 12 -23.52 9.26 -3.22
CA LYS A 12 -23.61 8.00 -2.50
C LYS A 12 -22.25 7.33 -2.40
N TYR A 13 -21.87 6.96 -1.17
CA TYR A 13 -20.63 6.27 -0.86
C TYR A 13 -20.91 4.89 -0.27
N LEU A 14 -20.01 3.95 -0.54
CA LEU A 14 -19.91 2.69 0.19
C LEU A 14 -19.09 2.97 1.45
N LEU A 15 -19.65 2.63 2.62
CA LEU A 15 -18.93 2.71 3.87
C LEU A 15 -18.42 1.31 4.25
N LEU A 16 -17.12 1.19 4.43
CA LEU A 16 -16.44 -0.01 4.89
C LEU A 16 -16.24 0.04 6.41
N GLU A 17 -16.70 -1.00 7.08
CA GLU A 17 -16.55 -1.17 8.53
C GLU A 17 -15.35 -2.08 8.80
N LEU A 18 -14.15 -1.52 8.58
CA LEU A 18 -12.91 -2.25 8.81
C LEU A 18 -12.68 -2.44 10.31
N ASP A 19 -12.36 -3.68 10.69
CA ASP A 19 -12.02 -4.07 12.04
C ASP A 19 -10.50 -3.92 12.27
N PRO A 20 -10.06 -3.03 13.18
CA PRO A 20 -8.64 -2.85 13.49
C PRO A 20 -7.95 -4.12 13.98
N GLU A 21 -8.65 -5.01 14.68
CA GLU A 21 -8.06 -6.25 15.21
C GLU A 21 -7.74 -7.25 14.08
N VAL A 22 -8.61 -7.33 13.09
CA VAL A 22 -8.40 -8.15 11.89
C VAL A 22 -7.23 -7.60 11.07
N VAL A 23 -7.19 -6.28 10.84
CA VAL A 23 -6.09 -5.63 10.09
C VAL A 23 -4.75 -5.79 10.83
N GLY A 24 -4.75 -5.65 12.16
CA GLY A 24 -3.58 -5.92 12.98
C GLY A 24 -3.12 -7.37 12.91
N SER A 25 -4.06 -8.32 12.93
CA SER A 25 -3.75 -9.74 12.77
C SER A 25 -3.13 -10.05 11.40
N ILE A 26 -3.62 -9.41 10.34
CA ILE A 26 -3.06 -9.51 8.99
C ILE A 26 -1.63 -8.97 8.94
N ALA A 27 -1.37 -7.81 9.54
CA ALA A 27 -0.04 -7.22 9.59
C ALA A 27 0.97 -8.13 10.32
N LYS A 28 0.58 -8.68 11.48
CA LYS A 28 1.38 -9.66 12.23
C LYS A 28 1.64 -10.93 11.43
N GLN A 29 0.61 -11.50 10.80
CA GLN A 29 0.75 -12.72 9.99
C GLN A 29 1.68 -12.50 8.79
N ALA A 30 1.67 -11.31 8.21
CA ALA A 30 2.61 -10.94 7.15
C ALA A 30 4.03 -10.67 7.68
N GLY A 31 4.27 -10.59 9.00
CA GLY A 31 5.60 -10.36 9.58
C GLY A 31 5.95 -8.88 9.80
N PHE A 32 4.94 -8.03 10.02
CA PHE A 32 5.13 -6.62 10.38
C PHE A 32 4.76 -6.35 11.84
N ASP A 33 5.60 -5.58 12.51
CA ASP A 33 5.17 -4.76 13.63
C ASP A 33 4.30 -3.62 13.10
N PHE A 34 3.29 -3.22 13.88
CA PHE A 34 2.35 -2.23 13.41
C PHE A 34 1.84 -1.28 14.48
N LYS A 35 1.40 -0.10 14.04
CA LYS A 35 0.60 0.85 14.81
C LYS A 35 -0.60 1.29 13.97
N ILE A 36 -1.80 1.06 14.48
CA ILE A 36 -3.05 1.44 13.82
C ILE A 36 -3.58 2.76 14.40
N ASP A 37 -3.99 3.67 13.52
CA ASP A 37 -4.80 4.84 13.80
C ASP A 37 -6.09 4.73 12.97
N ASP A 38 -7.17 4.27 13.60
CA ASP A 38 -8.47 4.12 12.96
C ASP A 38 -9.29 5.40 13.09
N ARG A 39 -9.59 6.01 11.94
CA ARG A 39 -10.42 7.22 11.85
C ARG A 39 -11.69 6.92 11.08
N GLN A 40 -12.62 7.86 11.10
CA GLN A 40 -13.92 7.71 10.46
C GLN A 40 -13.82 7.35 8.96
N ARG A 41 -12.92 8.00 8.21
CA ARG A 41 -12.83 7.86 6.74
C ARG A 41 -11.65 7.03 6.25
N VAL A 42 -10.67 6.81 7.12
CA VAL A 42 -9.41 6.17 6.76
C VAL A 42 -8.86 5.42 7.96
N MET A 43 -8.40 4.21 7.73
CA MET A 43 -7.56 3.49 8.69
C MET A 43 -6.11 3.64 8.25
N SER A 44 -5.26 4.20 9.11
CA SER A 44 -3.82 4.30 8.86
C SER A 44 -3.08 3.23 9.65
N VAL A 45 -2.14 2.55 9.01
CA VAL A 45 -1.33 1.50 9.59
C VAL A 45 0.14 1.80 9.30
N ASP A 46 0.87 2.19 10.33
CA ASP A 46 2.34 2.26 10.27
C ASP A 46 2.88 0.85 10.42
N LEU A 47 3.65 0.39 9.43
CA LEU A 47 4.16 -0.98 9.33
C LEU A 47 5.69 -0.97 9.32
N THR A 48 6.30 -1.84 10.12
CA THR A 48 7.76 -2.01 10.20
C THR A 48 8.12 -3.49 10.20
N ALA A 49 8.99 -3.92 9.29
CA ALA A 49 9.54 -5.28 9.27
C ALA A 49 10.88 -5.31 10.04
N ALA A 50 10.82 -5.26 11.37
CA ALA A 50 11.99 -5.04 12.22
C ALA A 50 13.08 -6.12 12.09
N ASP A 51 12.69 -7.37 11.88
CA ASP A 51 13.62 -8.51 11.79
C ASP A 51 14.28 -8.65 10.41
N ARG A 52 13.88 -7.81 9.44
CA ARG A 52 14.34 -7.93 8.06
C ARG A 52 15.64 -7.14 7.84
N GLN A 53 16.66 -7.83 7.35
CA GLN A 53 17.96 -7.20 6.99
C GLN A 53 17.92 -6.50 5.62
N ALA A 54 17.11 -6.99 4.69
CA ALA A 54 16.93 -6.37 3.38
C ALA A 54 15.79 -5.33 3.40
N PRO A 55 15.82 -4.27 2.57
CA PRO A 55 14.69 -3.37 2.43
C PRO A 55 13.40 -4.08 2.02
N LEU A 56 12.27 -3.41 2.23
CA LEU A 56 11.00 -3.82 1.61
C LEU A 56 11.16 -3.74 0.10
N LEU A 57 10.56 -4.71 -0.59
CA LEU A 57 10.66 -4.88 -2.04
C LEU A 57 9.76 -3.87 -2.77
N LEU A 58 10.02 -2.59 -2.56
CA LEU A 58 9.38 -1.49 -3.26
C LEU A 58 10.40 -0.92 -4.24
N PHE A 59 10.24 -1.15 -5.54
CA PHE A 59 11.27 -0.84 -6.54
C PHE A 59 10.76 0.09 -7.63
N ASP A 60 11.68 0.79 -8.32
CA ASP A 60 11.31 1.65 -9.44
C ASP A 60 10.89 0.79 -10.65
N ALA A 61 9.63 0.93 -11.06
CA ALA A 61 9.09 0.22 -12.22
C ALA A 61 9.69 0.71 -13.56
N ALA A 62 10.25 1.92 -13.59
CA ALA A 62 10.85 2.50 -14.79
C ALA A 62 12.34 2.15 -14.98
N ASP A 63 13.00 1.59 -13.96
CA ASP A 63 14.40 1.19 -14.05
C ASP A 63 14.55 -0.08 -14.93
N PRO A 64 15.33 -0.02 -16.03
CA PRO A 64 15.58 -1.18 -16.88
C PRO A 64 16.15 -2.40 -16.14
N GLY A 65 16.85 -2.20 -15.02
CA GLY A 65 17.35 -3.27 -14.15
C GLY A 65 16.24 -4.06 -13.45
N ASN A 66 15.03 -3.50 -13.35
CA ASN A 66 13.89 -4.10 -12.67
C ASN A 66 12.87 -4.74 -13.63
N LEU A 67 13.10 -4.77 -14.95
CA LEU A 67 12.12 -5.29 -15.93
C LEU A 67 11.67 -6.74 -15.65
N GLY A 68 12.60 -7.60 -15.20
CA GLY A 68 12.30 -8.97 -14.81
C GLY A 68 11.39 -9.08 -13.58
N TRP A 69 11.43 -8.07 -12.70
CA TRP A 69 10.60 -7.99 -11.50
C TRP A 69 9.27 -7.29 -11.79
N PHE A 70 9.30 -6.23 -12.62
CA PHE A 70 8.13 -5.50 -13.07
C PHE A 70 7.06 -6.44 -13.63
N SER A 71 7.42 -7.31 -14.58
CA SER A 71 6.48 -8.28 -15.16
C SER A 71 5.86 -9.29 -14.17
N ARG A 72 6.43 -9.43 -12.96
CA ARG A 72 5.99 -10.36 -11.91
C ARG A 72 5.21 -9.68 -10.78
N CYS A 73 5.16 -8.36 -10.77
CA CYS A 73 4.44 -7.62 -9.74
C CYS A 73 2.93 -7.81 -9.86
N GLN A 74 2.33 -8.19 -8.74
CA GLN A 74 0.87 -8.19 -8.57
C GLN A 74 0.33 -6.80 -8.24
N PHE A 75 1.18 -5.93 -7.67
CA PHE A 75 0.81 -4.59 -7.22
C PHE A 75 1.73 -3.53 -7.80
N TYR A 76 1.11 -2.39 -8.11
CA TYR A 76 1.77 -1.19 -8.56
C TYR A 76 1.26 0.01 -7.76
N VAL A 77 2.16 0.91 -7.43
CA VAL A 77 1.88 2.13 -6.68
C VAL A 77 2.16 3.32 -7.58
N ASP A 78 1.20 4.21 -7.76
CA ASP A 78 1.49 5.52 -8.36
C ASP A 78 2.38 6.31 -7.40
N GLY A 79 3.64 6.56 -7.75
CA GLY A 79 4.57 7.22 -6.82
C GLY A 79 4.35 8.72 -6.68
N LYS A 80 3.39 9.32 -7.40
CA LYS A 80 2.91 10.69 -7.13
C LYS A 80 1.88 10.72 -6.00
N SER A 81 0.86 9.87 -6.06
CA SER A 81 -0.24 9.87 -5.08
C SER A 81 -0.08 8.86 -3.94
N GLY A 82 0.74 7.83 -4.14
CA GLY A 82 0.82 6.66 -3.28
C GLY A 82 -0.30 5.65 -3.51
N THR A 83 -1.22 5.89 -4.44
CA THR A 83 -2.35 4.99 -4.68
C THR A 83 -1.85 3.64 -5.17
N VAL A 84 -2.25 2.57 -4.48
CA VAL A 84 -2.04 1.20 -4.97
C VAL A 84 -3.12 0.91 -6.01
N LEU A 85 -2.70 0.74 -7.26
CA LEU A 85 -3.59 0.74 -8.42
C LEU A 85 -4.72 -0.28 -8.27
N GLN A 86 -5.95 0.14 -8.60
CA GLN A 86 -7.17 -0.67 -8.57
C GLN A 86 -7.57 -1.17 -7.18
N THR A 87 -7.08 -0.55 -6.11
CA THR A 87 -7.45 -0.86 -4.73
C THR A 87 -7.81 0.42 -3.97
N PRO A 88 -8.50 0.33 -2.82
CA PRO A 88 -8.71 1.47 -1.93
C PRO A 88 -7.52 1.73 -0.99
N LEU A 89 -6.33 1.21 -1.34
CA LEU A 89 -5.13 1.30 -0.53
C LEU A 89 -4.21 2.40 -1.05
N THR A 90 -3.57 3.10 -0.12
CA THR A 90 -2.51 4.06 -0.40
C THR A 90 -1.27 3.68 0.40
N LEU A 91 -0.10 3.76 -0.21
CA LEU A 91 1.19 3.47 0.39
C LEU A 91 2.05 4.74 0.43
N ALA A 92 2.77 4.95 1.52
CA ALA A 92 3.75 6.00 1.66
C ALA A 92 5.00 5.48 2.35
N ASN A 93 6.17 6.06 2.06
CA ASN A 93 7.36 5.77 2.86
C ASN A 93 7.21 6.37 4.25
N GLN A 94 7.56 5.63 5.28
CA GLN A 94 7.92 6.26 6.55
C GLN A 94 9.28 6.92 6.40
N ARG A 95 9.49 8.03 7.10
CA ARG A 95 10.73 8.82 7.00
C ARG A 95 11.30 9.07 8.38
N ASP A 96 12.62 9.07 8.47
CA ASP A 96 13.31 9.49 9.68
C ASP A 96 13.22 11.01 9.89
N LYS A 97 13.81 11.51 10.99
CA LYS A 97 13.85 12.95 11.31
C LYS A 97 14.60 13.78 10.27
N SER A 98 15.45 13.17 9.44
CA SER A 98 16.18 13.81 8.34
C SER A 98 15.39 13.79 7.02
N GLY A 99 14.20 13.19 7.00
CA GLY A 99 13.34 13.07 5.83
C GLY A 99 13.72 11.91 4.90
N ARG A 100 14.67 11.05 5.29
CA ARG A 100 15.07 9.89 4.49
C ARG A 100 14.07 8.75 4.67
N PRO A 101 13.63 8.09 3.58
CA PRO A 101 12.79 6.90 3.68
C PRO A 101 13.42 5.81 4.54
N LEU A 102 12.64 5.21 5.43
CA LEU A 102 13.04 4.06 6.21
C LEU A 102 12.93 2.80 5.33
N PRO A 103 14.02 2.02 5.14
CA PRO A 103 14.03 0.90 4.20
C PRO A 103 13.12 -0.26 4.57
N HIS A 104 12.81 -0.41 5.87
CA HIS A 104 12.00 -1.52 6.40
C HIS A 104 10.60 -1.07 6.85
N ALA A 105 10.20 0.17 6.56
CA ALA A 105 8.96 0.74 7.08
C ALA A 105 8.17 1.56 6.06
N VAL A 106 6.86 1.32 6.04
CA VAL A 106 5.89 2.00 5.18
C VAL A 106 4.64 2.34 5.96
N ARG A 107 3.90 3.34 5.50
CA ARG A 107 2.55 3.63 5.99
C ARG A 107 1.56 3.16 4.95
N LEU A 108 0.65 2.29 5.37
CA LEU A 108 -0.52 1.89 4.61
C LEU A 108 -1.72 2.72 5.07
N GLN A 109 -2.54 3.16 4.13
CA GLN A 109 -3.84 3.75 4.42
C GLN A 109 -4.92 2.99 3.66
N ILE A 110 -6.04 2.75 4.33
CA ILE A 110 -7.20 2.07 3.77
C ILE A 110 -8.37 3.06 3.80
N ALA A 111 -8.87 3.44 2.62
CA ALA A 111 -10.05 4.30 2.54
C ALA A 111 -11.30 3.52 2.99
N LYS A 112 -12.06 4.09 3.94
CA LYS A 112 -13.32 3.51 4.45
C LYS A 112 -14.54 4.03 3.69
N GLU A 113 -14.42 5.17 3.03
CA GLU A 113 -15.47 5.73 2.17
C GLU A 113 -15.07 5.58 0.71
N LEU A 114 -15.84 4.83 -0.06
CA LEU A 114 -15.58 4.60 -1.49
C LEU A 114 -16.73 5.14 -2.34
N PRO A 115 -16.47 5.62 -3.57
CA PRO A 115 -17.56 5.95 -4.49
C PRO A 115 -18.48 4.75 -4.71
N SER A 116 -19.80 4.96 -4.78
CA SER A 116 -20.79 3.89 -5.02
C SER A 116 -20.52 3.04 -6.29
N GLY A 117 -19.88 3.64 -7.30
CA GLY A 117 -19.45 2.96 -8.52
C GLY A 117 -18.10 2.23 -8.43
N PHE A 118 -17.38 2.30 -7.30
CA PHE A 118 -16.08 1.68 -7.15
C PHE A 118 -16.20 0.15 -7.22
N ARG A 119 -15.31 -0.48 -7.98
CA ARG A 119 -15.26 -1.93 -8.18
C ARG A 119 -13.83 -2.40 -8.17
N MET A 120 -13.61 -3.58 -7.61
CA MET A 120 -12.34 -4.27 -7.69
C MET A 120 -12.12 -4.81 -9.12
N PRO A 121 -10.88 -5.21 -9.47
CA PRO A 121 -10.59 -5.88 -10.74
C PRO A 121 -11.58 -7.02 -11.03
N GLY A 122 -11.98 -7.15 -12.30
CA GLY A 122 -13.03 -8.10 -12.68
C GLY A 122 -14.46 -7.65 -12.34
N ARG A 123 -14.67 -6.36 -12.05
CA ARG A 123 -15.97 -5.76 -11.67
C ARG A 123 -16.57 -6.35 -10.38
N GLN A 124 -15.73 -6.91 -9.52
CA GLN A 124 -16.18 -7.49 -8.26
C GLN A 124 -16.70 -6.41 -7.30
N PRO A 125 -17.78 -6.69 -6.56
CA PRO A 125 -18.23 -5.80 -5.48
C PRO A 125 -17.16 -5.73 -4.40
N VAL A 126 -17.06 -4.58 -3.74
CA VAL A 126 -16.07 -4.35 -2.70
C VAL A 126 -16.70 -4.70 -1.37
N THR A 127 -16.07 -5.62 -0.64
CA THR A 127 -16.44 -5.99 0.73
C THR A 127 -15.21 -5.94 1.63
N GLU A 128 -15.42 -5.90 2.93
CA GLU A 128 -14.37 -5.91 3.94
C GLU A 128 -13.45 -7.12 3.77
N GLN A 129 -14.00 -8.31 3.50
CA GLN A 129 -13.20 -9.53 3.29
C GLN A 129 -12.26 -9.39 2.09
N VAL A 130 -12.71 -8.74 1.01
CA VAL A 130 -11.85 -8.48 -0.16
C VAL A 130 -10.75 -7.50 0.21
N ILE A 131 -11.04 -6.46 1.00
CA ILE A 131 -10.04 -5.51 1.46
C ILE A 131 -9.00 -6.17 2.37
N TYR A 132 -9.42 -7.04 3.27
CA TYR A 132 -8.53 -7.85 4.10
C TYR A 132 -7.62 -8.74 3.28
N ALA A 133 -8.16 -9.46 2.29
CA ALA A 133 -7.38 -10.32 1.40
C ALA A 133 -6.36 -9.51 0.57
N VAL A 134 -6.78 -8.38 0.00
CA VAL A 134 -5.88 -7.51 -0.78
C VAL A 134 -4.79 -6.89 0.08
N THR A 135 -5.14 -6.49 1.32
CA THR A 135 -4.15 -5.99 2.29
C THR A 135 -3.10 -7.06 2.59
N PHE A 136 -3.52 -8.27 2.93
CA PHE A 136 -2.60 -9.38 3.17
C PHE A 136 -1.69 -9.67 1.97
N ASN A 137 -2.25 -9.70 0.75
CA ASN A 137 -1.49 -9.95 -0.47
C ASN A 137 -0.48 -8.83 -0.76
N LEU A 138 -0.86 -7.56 -0.52
CA LEU A 138 0.05 -6.42 -0.67
C LEU A 138 1.22 -6.50 0.31
N LEU A 139 0.93 -6.81 1.59
CA LEU A 139 1.98 -6.94 2.61
C LEU A 139 2.94 -8.08 2.28
N ASN A 140 2.42 -9.23 1.82
CA ASN A 140 3.26 -10.32 1.34
C ASN A 140 4.09 -9.94 0.12
N ALA A 141 3.50 -9.19 -0.82
CA ALA A 141 4.23 -8.71 -1.99
C ALA A 141 5.41 -7.80 -1.57
N LEU A 142 5.23 -6.91 -0.59
CA LEU A 142 6.31 -6.05 -0.08
C LEU A 142 7.49 -6.83 0.54
N LEU A 143 7.28 -8.07 0.97
CA LEU A 143 8.33 -8.88 1.57
C LEU A 143 8.96 -9.90 0.63
N ASN A 144 8.15 -10.48 -0.26
CA ASN A 144 8.51 -11.73 -0.95
C ASN A 144 8.61 -11.60 -2.47
N THR A 145 7.77 -10.79 -3.10
CA THR A 145 7.63 -10.77 -4.58
C THR A 145 8.05 -9.44 -5.18
N GLY A 146 7.72 -8.36 -4.50
CA GLY A 146 7.95 -6.98 -4.91
C GLY A 146 6.71 -6.23 -5.36
N VAL A 147 6.79 -4.91 -5.23
CA VAL A 147 5.78 -3.92 -5.59
C VAL A 147 6.45 -2.83 -6.43
N GLY A 148 5.91 -2.56 -7.61
CA GLY A 148 6.46 -1.56 -8.52
C GLY A 148 5.97 -0.15 -8.20
N VAL A 149 6.87 0.82 -8.12
CA VAL A 149 6.54 2.25 -8.03
C VAL A 149 6.56 2.87 -9.42
N CYS A 150 5.43 3.42 -9.82
CA CYS A 150 5.21 4.02 -11.12
C CYS A 150 5.34 5.55 -11.02
N GLY A 151 6.55 6.06 -11.30
CA GLY A 151 6.84 7.50 -11.43
C GLY A 151 6.60 8.34 -10.17
N GLY A 152 6.90 9.64 -10.23
CA GLY A 152 6.64 10.59 -9.14
C GLY A 152 7.61 10.54 -7.95
N PRO A 153 7.71 11.63 -7.15
CA PRO A 153 8.71 11.73 -6.08
C PRO A 153 8.19 11.42 -4.66
N THR A 154 6.87 11.23 -4.50
CA THR A 154 6.21 11.13 -3.19
C THR A 154 6.52 9.80 -2.53
N VAL A 155 6.27 8.71 -3.24
CA VAL A 155 6.70 7.36 -2.86
C VAL A 155 8.00 7.07 -3.57
N ARG A 156 9.04 6.80 -2.78
CA ARG A 156 10.36 6.43 -3.25
C ARG A 156 10.55 4.92 -3.18
N PRO A 157 11.20 4.32 -4.18
CA PRO A 157 11.73 2.97 -4.08
C PRO A 157 12.58 2.79 -2.82
N LEU A 158 12.48 1.61 -2.21
CA LEU A 158 13.28 1.16 -1.06
C LEU A 158 14.26 0.04 -1.45
N ALA A 159 13.99 -0.68 -2.55
CA ALA A 159 14.82 -1.75 -3.09
C ALA A 159 15.17 -1.51 -4.56
N GLY A 160 16.24 -2.17 -5.03
CA GLY A 160 16.83 -1.95 -6.35
C GLY A 160 18.02 -0.99 -6.30
N ARG A 161 18.48 -0.49 -7.45
CA ARG A 161 19.53 0.55 -7.51
C ARG A 161 18.96 1.89 -7.05
N THR A 162 18.86 2.07 -5.73
CA THR A 162 18.50 3.35 -5.11
C THR A 162 19.67 4.34 -5.05
N GLU A 163 20.84 3.94 -5.57
CA GLU A 163 21.99 4.83 -5.71
C GLU A 163 21.73 5.85 -6.82
N ALA A 164 21.76 7.12 -6.45
CA ALA A 164 21.82 8.22 -7.39
C ALA A 164 22.94 7.93 -8.40
N ILE A 165 22.63 8.14 -9.69
CA ILE A 165 23.62 8.20 -10.76
C ILE A 165 24.81 9.03 -10.26
N GLY A 166 25.93 8.36 -10.00
CA GLY A 166 27.19 9.00 -9.60
C GLY A 166 27.65 10.00 -10.67
N PRO A 167 28.57 10.91 -10.33
CA PRO A 167 28.95 12.00 -11.22
C PRO A 167 29.46 11.41 -12.54
N ARG A 168 28.92 11.92 -13.66
CA ARG A 168 29.44 11.62 -14.99
C ARG A 168 30.86 12.18 -15.06
N ASN A 169 31.83 11.30 -15.32
CA ASN A 169 33.21 11.68 -15.69
C ASN A 169 33.21 12.56 -16.94
#